data_AF-A0A257Y8F6-F1
#
_entry.id   AF-A0A257Y8F6-F1
#
_cell.length_a   1.000
_cell.length_b   1.000
_cell.length_c   1.000
_cell.angle_alpha   90.00
_cell.angle_beta   90.00
_cell.angle_gamma   90.00
#
_symmetry.space_group_name_H-M   'P 1'
#
loop_
_entity.id
_entity.type
_entity.pdbx_description
1 polymer ?
#
loop_
_entity_poly.entity_id
_entity_poly.type
_entity_poly.pdbx_seq_one_letter_code
_entity_poly.pdbx_strand_id
1 'polypeptide(L)'
;MARTVDQQIAETQAKLARLKTRQKASETRRKIIVGAIVTTEALKDPKIARWMAATLRKNATREVDQKELVGLLAELDQVAAKADQT
;
A
#
# COMPACT_ATOMS: atom_id res chain seq x y z
N MET A 1 -39.61 -1.85 -28.14
CA MET A 1 -39.94 -2.66 -26.94
C MET A 1 -39.19 -2.07 -25.75
N ALA A 2 -39.87 -1.76 -24.65
CA ALA A 2 -39.21 -1.26 -23.43
C ALA A 2 -38.36 -2.39 -22.82
N ARG A 3 -37.20 -2.06 -22.26
CA ARG A 3 -36.32 -3.04 -21.61
C ARG A 3 -37.03 -3.68 -20.43
N THR A 4 -36.88 -5.00 -20.27
CA THR A 4 -37.46 -5.70 -19.13
C THR A 4 -36.76 -5.26 -17.84
N VAL A 5 -37.43 -5.42 -16.70
CA VAL A 5 -36.87 -5.08 -15.38
C VAL A 5 -35.54 -5.81 -15.15
N ASP A 6 -35.46 -7.09 -15.54
CA ASP A 6 -34.22 -7.88 -15.43
C ASP A 6 -33.07 -7.32 -16.26
N GLN A 7 -33.35 -6.82 -17.47
CA GLN A 7 -32.33 -6.17 -18.31
C GLN A 7 -31.84 -4.87 -17.68
N GLN A 8 -32.74 -4.09 -17.07
CA GLN A 8 -32.37 -2.86 -16.35
C GLN A 8 -31.53 -3.16 -15.09
N ILE A 9 -31.86 -4.22 -14.35
CA ILE A 9 -31.09 -4.71 -13.21
C ILE A 9 -29.69 -5.14 -13.67
N ALA A 10 -29.60 -5.95 -14.72
CA ALA A 10 -28.33 -6.43 -15.26
C ALA A 10 -27.40 -5.28 -15.72
N GLU A 11 -27.94 -4.28 -16.42
CA GLU A 11 -27.18 -3.09 -16.82
C GLU A 11 -26.66 -2.29 -15.61
N THR A 12 -27.52 -2.12 -14.58
CA THR A 12 -27.16 -1.37 -13.37
C THR A 12 -26.08 -2.11 -12.59
N GLN A 13 -26.18 -3.43 -12.46
CA GLN A 13 -25.15 -4.27 -11.84
C GLN A 13 -23.82 -4.20 -12.61
N ALA A 14 -23.86 -4.24 -13.95
CA ALA A 14 -22.67 -4.11 -14.78
C ALA A 14 -22.00 -2.73 -14.62
N LYS A 15 -22.78 -1.65 -14.56
CA LYS A 15 -22.27 -0.30 -14.28
C LYS A 15 -21.64 -0.23 -12.88
N LEU A 16 -22.30 -0.79 -11.87
CA LEU A 16 -21.78 -0.82 -10.50
C LEU A 16 -20.46 -1.60 -10.41
N ALA A 17 -20.36 -2.75 -11.08
CA ALA A 17 -19.14 -3.55 -11.13
C ALA A 17 -17.98 -2.76 -11.74
N ARG A 18 -18.21 -2.07 -12.87
CA ARG A 18 -17.20 -1.23 -13.52
C ARG A 18 -16.73 -0.08 -12.61
N LEU A 19 -17.65 0.58 -11.92
CA LEU A 19 -17.32 1.66 -10.98
C LEU A 19 -16.48 1.14 -9.80
N LYS A 20 -16.86 0.01 -9.21
CA LYS A 20 -16.08 -0.65 -8.15
C LYS A 20 -14.67 -1.02 -8.61
N THR A 21 -14.54 -1.56 -9.82
CA THR A 21 -13.22 -1.88 -10.41
C THR A 21 -12.36 -0.64 -10.58
N ARG A 22 -12.93 0.46 -11.12
CA ARG A 22 -12.22 1.73 -11.27
C ARG A 22 -11.79 2.31 -9.93
N GLN A 23 -12.66 2.21 -8.91
CA GLN A 23 -12.35 2.67 -7.55
C GLN A 23 -11.18 1.88 -6.96
N LYS A 24 -11.23 0.55 -7.01
CA LYS A 24 -10.14 -0.32 -6.55
C LYS A 24 -8.82 0.00 -7.25
N ALA A 25 -8.85 0.19 -8.58
CA ALA A 25 -7.67 0.57 -9.34
C ALA A 25 -7.08 1.91 -8.89
N SER A 26 -7.94 2.90 -8.62
CA SER A 26 -7.49 4.21 -8.10
C SER A 26 -6.92 4.10 -6.69
N GLU A 27 -7.50 3.27 -5.82
CA GLU A 27 -7.03 3.04 -4.47
C GLU A 27 -5.67 2.34 -4.46
N THR A 28 -5.51 1.28 -5.26
CA THR A 28 -4.23 0.59 -5.45
C THR A 28 -3.16 1.56 -5.96
N ARG A 29 -3.48 2.38 -6.96
CA ARG A 29 -2.54 3.40 -7.48
C ARG A 29 -2.12 4.37 -6.39
N ARG A 30 -3.07 4.85 -5.56
CA ARG A 30 -2.76 5.76 -4.46
C ARG A 30 -1.83 5.12 -3.43
N LYS A 31 -2.08 3.86 -3.05
CA LYS A 31 -1.23 3.12 -2.11
C LYS A 31 0.20 2.96 -2.64
N ILE A 32 0.36 2.67 -3.93
CA ILE A 32 1.68 2.55 -4.57
C ILE A 32 2.41 3.89 -4.53
N ILE A 33 1.76 4.99 -4.94
CA ILE A 33 2.38 6.32 -4.98
C ILE A 33 2.80 6.75 -3.57
N VAL A 34 1.89 6.66 -2.59
CA VAL A 34 2.18 7.05 -1.21
C VAL A 34 3.26 6.16 -0.61
N GLY A 35 3.20 4.85 -0.82
CA GLY A 35 4.22 3.91 -0.37
C GLY A 35 5.61 4.24 -0.91
N ALA A 36 5.72 4.51 -2.22
CA ALA A 36 7.00 4.86 -2.84
C ALA A 36 7.60 6.17 -2.27
N ILE A 37 6.78 7.21 -2.12
CA ILE A 37 7.21 8.50 -1.57
C ILE A 37 7.66 8.33 -0.12
N VAL A 38 6.83 7.73 0.74
CA VAL A 38 7.13 7.58 2.16
C VAL A 38 8.36 6.69 2.38
N THR A 39 8.53 5.63 1.58
CA THR A 39 9.73 4.77 1.65
C THR A 39 10.99 5.57 1.33
N THR A 40 10.95 6.40 0.27
CA THR A 40 12.09 7.24 -0.12
C THR A 40 12.43 8.28 0.95
N GLU A 41 11.43 8.93 1.53
CA GLU A 41 11.64 9.92 2.59
C GLU A 41 12.13 9.28 3.89
N ALA A 42 11.65 8.07 4.23
CA ALA A 42 12.12 7.35 5.40
C ALA A 42 13.62 7.04 5.33
N LEU A 43 14.17 6.77 4.15
CA LEU A 43 15.60 6.50 3.96
C LEU A 43 16.50 7.75 4.10
N LYS A 44 15.92 8.95 4.19
CA LYS A 44 16.68 10.21 4.36
C LYS A 44 16.77 10.66 5.81
N ASP A 45 15.84 10.23 6.67
CA ASP A 45 15.76 10.62 8.07
C ASP A 45 15.83 9.38 8.98
N PRO A 46 16.89 9.24 9.79
CA PRO A 46 17.05 8.11 10.71
C PRO A 46 15.90 7.88 11.69
N LYS A 47 15.22 8.95 12.14
CA LYS A 47 14.09 8.83 13.07
C LYS A 47 12.88 8.25 12.35
N ILE A 48 12.62 8.68 11.12
CA ILE A 48 11.53 8.14 10.29
C ILE A 48 11.85 6.70 9.89
N ALA A 49 13.09 6.39 9.51
CA ALA A 49 13.54 5.04 9.20
C ALA A 49 13.24 4.06 10.36
N ARG A 50 13.62 4.45 11.59
CA ARG A 50 13.38 3.66 12.81
C ARG A 50 11.90 3.43 13.05
N TRP A 51 11.10 4.49 12.96
CA TRP A 51 9.65 4.40 13.14
C TRP A 51 9.00 3.49 12.08
N MET A 52 9.40 3.61 10.82
CA MET A 52 8.87 2.81 9.72
C MET A 52 9.23 1.34 9.87
N ALA A 53 10.49 1.01 10.20
CA ALA A 53 10.92 -0.36 10.42
C ALA A 53 10.15 -1.03 11.57
N ALA A 54 9.97 -0.33 12.70
CA ALA A 54 9.18 -0.82 13.82
C ALA A 54 7.69 -1.03 13.45
N THR A 55 7.13 -0.08 12.69
CA THR A 55 5.73 -0.15 12.24
C THR A 55 5.51 -1.30 11.26
N LEU A 56 6.42 -1.52 10.31
CA LEU A 56 6.35 -2.62 9.36
C LEU A 56 6.45 -3.97 10.08
N ARG A 57 7.40 -4.13 11.01
CA ARG A 57 7.54 -5.36 11.83
C ARG A 57 6.29 -5.66 12.67
N LYS A 58 5.64 -4.63 13.20
CA LYS A 58 4.42 -4.78 13.99
C LYS A 58 3.21 -5.21 13.15
N ASN A 59 3.08 -4.71 11.92
CA ASN A 59 1.85 -4.84 11.13
C ASN A 59 1.93 -5.86 9.98
N ALA A 60 3.12 -6.20 9.50
CA ALA A 60 3.31 -7.26 8.50
C ALA A 60 3.24 -8.62 9.19
N THR A 61 2.02 -9.15 9.38
CA THR A 61 1.78 -10.39 10.14
C THR A 61 1.86 -11.65 9.27
N ARG A 62 1.75 -11.51 7.94
CA ARG A 62 1.81 -12.65 7.01
C ARG A 62 3.25 -12.94 6.65
N GLU A 63 3.63 -14.21 6.69
CA GLU A 63 5.01 -14.65 6.40
C GLU A 63 5.49 -14.23 5.00
N VAL A 64 4.60 -14.27 4.00
CA VAL A 64 4.91 -13.80 2.63
C VAL A 64 5.29 -12.32 2.63
N ASP A 65 4.52 -11.50 3.34
CA ASP A 65 4.75 -10.05 3.41
C ASP A 65 6.01 -9.76 4.23
N GLN A 66 6.29 -10.53 5.28
CA GLN A 66 7.54 -10.44 6.05
C GLN A 66 8.77 -10.75 5.21
N LYS A 67 8.71 -11.81 4.39
CA LYS A 67 9.80 -12.21 3.49
C LYS A 67 10.10 -11.14 2.44
N GLU A 68 9.06 -10.55 1.87
CA GLU A 68 9.20 -9.47 0.88
C GLU A 68 9.86 -8.22 1.49
N LEU A 69 9.57 -7.91 2.76
CA LEU A 69 10.05 -6.70 3.43
C LEU A 69 11.49 -6.81 3.98
N VAL A 70 12.12 -7.99 3.96
CA VAL A 70 13.45 -8.20 4.57
C VAL A 70 14.50 -7.21 4.04
N GLY A 71 14.54 -6.99 2.72
CA GLY A 71 15.50 -6.07 2.11
C GLY A 71 15.29 -4.63 2.57
N LEU A 72 14.05 -4.15 2.52
CA LEU A 72 13.71 -2.79 2.94
C LEU A 72 13.97 -2.58 4.44
N LEU A 73 13.65 -3.57 5.28
CA LEU A 73 13.90 -3.48 6.73
C LEU A 73 15.40 -3.34 7.03
N ALA A 74 16.26 -4.04 6.29
CA ALA A 74 17.70 -3.92 6.45
C ALA A 74 18.21 -2.52 6.08
N GLU A 75 17.72 -1.92 4.99
CA GLU A 75 18.06 -0.55 4.62
C GLU A 75 17.60 0.46 5.66
N LEU A 76 16.36 0.33 6.15
CA LEU A 76 15.81 1.21 7.18
C LEU A 76 16.59 1.10 8.50
N ASP A 77 17.01 -0.10 8.90
CA ASP A 77 17.83 -0.28 10.11
C ASP A 77 19.21 0.36 9.96
N GLN A 78 19.84 0.26 8.78
CA GLN A 78 21.13 0.90 8.52
C GLN A 78 21.03 2.42 8.61
N VAL A 79 19.98 3.02 8.05
CA VAL A 79 19.74 4.46 8.15
C VAL A 79 19.44 4.86 9.59
N ALA A 80 18.61 4.08 10.29
CA ALA A 80 18.27 4.33 11.68
C ALA A 80 19.48 4.26 12.63
N ALA A 81 20.44 3.38 12.36
CA ALA A 81 21.65 3.24 13.15
C ALA A 81 22.60 4.44 13.01
N LYS A 82 22.55 5.18 11.89
CA LYS A 82 23.39 6.38 11.69
C LYS A 82 23.06 7.51 12.66
N ALA A 83 21.84 7.59 13.18
CA ALA A 83 21.49 8.57 14.21
C ALA A 83 22.00 8.21 15.61
N ASP A 84 22.36 6.95 15.86
CA ASP A 84 22.92 6.55 17.16
C ASP A 84 24.46 6.73 17.19
N GLN A 85 25.07 7.09 16.05
CA GLN A 85 26.52 7.31 15.90
C GLN A 85 26.95 8.78 15.96
N THR A 86 26.00 9.71 16.08
CA THR A 86 26.19 11.16 16.21
C THR A 86 25.67 11.65 17.54
#